data_AF-A0A922P0Z6-F1
#
_entry.id   AF-A0A922P0Z6-F1
#
_cell.length_a   1.000
_cell.length_b   1.000
_cell.length_c   1.000
_cell.angle_alpha   90.00
_cell.angle_beta   90.00
_cell.angle_gamma   90.00
#
_symmetry.space_group_name_H-M   'P 1'
#
loop_
_entity.id
_entity.type
_entity.pdbx_description
1 polymer ?
#
loop_
_entity_poly.entity_id
_entity_poly.type
_entity_poly.pdbx_seq_one_letter_code
_entity_poly.pdbx_strand_id
1 'polypeptide(L)'
;MARSAEECRRIIEEEDRQPYMPGYTWGEFSRLAPRQKSREFQKLTQRVTSFMGCWKTCDLSACRRARACRGFLTEAQYKAGYHDAFPPCIGPRGERHQEALNNWRPAFGVPPEEDDGPKYDGRPSDRGEEVT
;
A
#
# COMPACT_ATOMS: atom_id res chain seq x y z
N MET A 1 -10.59 1.55 36.16
CA MET A 1 -10.02 0.36 36.81
C MET A 1 -8.76 -0.02 36.04
N ALA A 2 -7.59 -0.07 36.69
CA ALA A 2 -6.37 -0.54 36.03
C ALA A 2 -6.42 -2.08 35.92
N ARG A 3 -6.14 -2.62 34.73
CA ARG A 3 -6.11 -4.07 34.48
C ARG A 3 -5.00 -4.72 35.30
N SER A 4 -5.23 -5.96 35.76
CA SER A 4 -4.20 -6.72 36.47
C SER A 4 -3.05 -7.09 35.52
N ALA A 5 -1.84 -7.31 36.06
CA ALA A 5 -0.69 -7.68 35.23
C ALA A 5 -0.92 -8.99 34.44
N GLU A 6 -1.69 -9.92 35.01
CA GLU A 6 -2.04 -11.18 34.35
C GLU A 6 -3.04 -10.98 33.20
N GLU A 7 -4.03 -10.11 33.40
CA GLU A 7 -4.98 -9.73 32.35
C GLU A 7 -4.27 -9.01 31.19
N CYS A 8 -3.33 -8.11 31.49
CA CYS A 8 -2.50 -7.47 30.47
C CYS A 8 -1.68 -8.49 29.65
N ARG A 9 -1.07 -9.49 30.31
CA ARG A 9 -0.31 -10.55 29.60
C ARG A 9 -1.20 -11.37 28.67
N ARG A 10 -2.40 -11.74 29.11
CA ARG A 10 -3.35 -12.50 28.30
C ARG A 10 -3.76 -11.72 27.04
N ILE A 11 -4.02 -10.42 27.19
CA ILE A 11 -4.40 -9.55 26.06
C ILE A 11 -3.26 -9.43 25.05
N ILE A 12 -2.02 -9.22 25.52
CA ILE A 12 -0.85 -9.15 24.63
C ILE A 12 -0.67 -10.47 23.88
N GLU A 13 -0.83 -11.62 24.56
CA GLU A 13 -0.70 -12.92 23.92
C GLU A 13 -1.79 -13.17 22.88
N GLU A 14 -3.01 -12.71 23.15
CA GLU A 14 -4.12 -12.77 22.19
C GLU A 14 -3.87 -11.87 20.98
N GLU A 15 -3.43 -10.62 21.18
CA GLU A 15 -3.04 -9.70 20.12
C GLU A 15 -1.88 -10.26 19.28
N ASP A 16 -0.85 -10.82 19.93
CA ASP A 16 0.31 -11.42 19.26
C ASP A 16 -0.06 -12.58 18.32
N ARG A 17 -1.17 -13.29 18.60
CA ARG A 17 -1.66 -14.41 17.79
C ARG A 17 -2.54 -13.96 16.62
N GLN A 18 -2.97 -12.69 16.58
CA GLN A 18 -3.83 -12.22 15.50
C GLN A 18 -3.10 -12.24 14.15
N PRO A 19 -3.74 -12.72 13.06
CA PRO A 19 -3.19 -12.60 11.72
C PRO A 19 -2.97 -11.13 11.37
N TYR A 20 -1.77 -10.78 10.91
CA TYR A 20 -1.45 -9.38 10.57
C TYR A 20 -1.15 -9.20 9.08
N MET A 21 -0.28 -10.06 8.53
CA MET A 21 0.10 -10.00 7.13
C MET A 21 0.26 -11.43 6.57
N PRO A 22 0.31 -11.60 5.24
CA PRO A 22 0.49 -12.93 4.66
C PRO A 22 1.72 -13.64 5.24
N GLY A 23 1.49 -14.73 5.96
CA GLY A 23 2.53 -15.55 6.59
C GLY A 23 3.05 -15.08 7.95
N TYR A 24 2.42 -14.07 8.59
CA TYR A 24 2.82 -13.62 9.93
C TYR A 24 1.63 -13.23 10.81
N THR A 25 1.70 -13.60 12.10
CA THR A 25 0.89 -12.95 13.14
C THR A 25 1.46 -11.57 13.51
N TRP A 26 0.68 -10.78 14.25
CA TRP A 26 1.14 -9.48 14.78
C TRP A 26 2.40 -9.64 15.64
N GLY A 27 2.42 -10.63 16.53
CA GLY A 27 3.56 -10.89 17.42
C GLY A 27 4.80 -11.32 16.65
N GLU A 28 4.65 -12.22 15.68
CA GLU A 28 5.74 -12.67 14.83
C GLU A 28 6.33 -11.50 14.02
N PHE A 29 5.46 -10.72 13.37
CA PHE A 29 5.89 -9.55 12.60
C PHE A 29 6.56 -8.49 13.48
N SER A 30 5.99 -8.21 14.66
CA SER A 30 6.48 -7.18 15.57
C SER A 30 7.88 -7.46 16.09
N ARG A 31 8.28 -8.73 16.19
CA ARG A 31 9.63 -9.16 16.60
C ARG A 31 10.66 -9.12 15.47
N LEU A 32 10.25 -8.93 14.22
CA LEU A 32 11.18 -8.83 13.09
C LEU A 32 12.09 -7.59 13.22
N ALA A 33 13.31 -7.72 12.72
CA ALA A 33 14.22 -6.58 12.60
C ALA A 33 13.61 -5.52 11.66
N PRO A 34 13.88 -4.21 11.86
CA PRO A 34 13.31 -3.14 11.02
C PRO A 34 13.51 -3.36 9.52
N ARG A 35 14.66 -3.90 9.11
CA ARG A 35 14.93 -4.21 7.69
C ARG A 35 14.13 -5.38 7.15
N GLN A 36 13.83 -6.37 7.99
CA GLN A 36 12.93 -7.46 7.60
C GLN A 36 11.50 -6.94 7.46
N LYS A 37 11.02 -6.13 8.43
CA LYS A 37 9.70 -5.46 8.33
C LYS A 37 9.56 -4.66 7.04
N SER A 38 10.56 -3.83 6.73
CA SER A 38 10.63 -3.07 5.49
C SER A 38 10.53 -3.96 4.26
N ARG A 39 11.28 -5.08 4.23
CA ARG A 39 11.24 -6.03 3.11
C ARG A 39 9.89 -6.71 2.95
N GLU A 40 9.26 -7.09 4.06
CA GLU A 40 7.93 -7.69 4.05
C GLU A 40 6.85 -6.71 3.57
N PHE A 41 6.90 -5.45 4.03
CA PHE A 41 6.04 -4.40 3.47
C PHE A 41 6.27 -4.17 1.98
N GLN A 42 7.54 -4.18 1.53
CA GLN A 42 7.86 -4.04 0.11
C GLN A 42 7.29 -5.17 -0.75
N LYS A 43 7.23 -6.41 -0.25
CA LYS A 43 6.55 -7.50 -0.98
C LYS A 43 5.06 -7.22 -1.16
N LEU A 44 4.43 -6.62 -0.17
CA LEU A 44 3.01 -6.29 -0.20
C LEU A 44 2.74 -5.13 -1.18
N THR A 45 3.50 -4.05 -1.08
CA THR A 45 3.40 -2.87 -1.96
C THR A 45 3.91 -3.12 -3.38
N GLN A 46 4.75 -4.15 -3.62
CA GLN A 46 5.09 -4.63 -4.96
C GLN A 46 3.84 -5.01 -5.76
N ARG A 47 2.82 -5.60 -5.14
CA ARG A 47 1.55 -5.92 -5.82
C ARG A 47 0.85 -4.66 -6.31
N VAL A 48 0.74 -3.67 -5.45
CA VAL A 48 0.09 -2.38 -5.74
C VAL A 48 0.82 -1.63 -6.85
N THR A 49 2.14 -1.51 -6.74
CA THR A 49 2.96 -0.84 -7.77
C THR A 49 3.02 -1.61 -9.08
N SER A 50 2.85 -2.93 -9.06
CA SER A 50 2.65 -3.73 -10.28
C SER A 50 1.32 -3.42 -10.94
N PHE A 51 0.24 -3.37 -10.16
CA PHE A 51 -1.10 -3.01 -10.61
C PHE A 51 -1.14 -1.62 -11.26
N MET A 52 -0.51 -0.64 -10.64
CA MET A 52 -0.38 0.73 -11.18
C MET A 52 0.52 0.83 -12.42
N GLY A 53 1.22 -0.24 -12.79
CA GLY A 53 2.12 -0.22 -13.94
C GLY A 53 3.43 0.53 -13.72
N CYS A 54 3.87 0.74 -12.47
CA CYS A 54 5.12 1.44 -12.16
C CYS A 54 6.37 0.78 -12.77
N TRP A 55 6.28 -0.50 -13.12
CA TRP A 55 7.33 -1.22 -13.82
C TRP A 55 7.64 -0.64 -15.21
N LYS A 56 6.71 0.08 -15.85
CA LYS A 56 6.91 0.69 -17.19
C LYS A 56 7.99 1.77 -17.18
N THR A 57 8.07 2.53 -16.08
CA THR A 57 9.00 3.66 -15.92
C THR A 57 10.11 3.37 -14.91
N CYS A 58 10.18 2.16 -14.38
CA CYS A 58 11.22 1.78 -13.43
C CYS A 58 12.55 1.49 -14.14
N ASP A 59 13.67 1.95 -13.54
CA ASP A 59 15.03 1.72 -14.04
C ASP A 59 15.49 0.26 -13.98
N LEU A 60 14.92 -0.54 -13.07
CA LEU A 60 15.25 -1.95 -12.93
C LEU A 60 14.75 -2.76 -14.13
N SER A 61 15.69 -3.27 -14.93
CA SER A 61 15.42 -4.11 -16.11
C SER A 61 14.56 -5.34 -15.79
N ALA A 62 14.74 -5.94 -14.61
CA ALA A 62 13.94 -7.06 -14.12
C ALA A 62 12.44 -6.72 -14.04
N CYS A 63 12.09 -5.50 -13.62
CA CYS A 63 10.68 -5.10 -13.51
C CYS A 63 10.03 -4.97 -14.89
N ARG A 64 10.74 -4.37 -15.85
CA ARG A 64 10.27 -4.22 -17.24
C ARG A 64 10.05 -5.58 -17.92
N ARG A 65 11.00 -6.52 -17.77
CA ARG A 65 10.89 -7.87 -18.33
C ARG A 65 9.75 -8.67 -17.71
N ALA A 66 9.59 -8.60 -16.39
CA ALA A 66 8.54 -9.31 -15.67
C ALA A 66 7.15 -8.66 -15.82
N ARG A 67 7.06 -7.45 -16.41
CA ARG A 67 5.85 -6.61 -16.43
C ARG A 67 5.20 -6.46 -15.05
N ALA A 68 6.04 -6.39 -14.02
CA ALA A 68 5.65 -6.32 -12.62
C ALA A 68 6.79 -5.72 -11.80
N CYS A 69 6.47 -5.08 -10.68
CA CYS A 69 7.46 -4.64 -9.71
C CYS A 69 8.11 -5.86 -9.04
N ARG A 70 9.44 -5.95 -9.15
CA ARG A 70 10.27 -6.99 -8.52
C ARG A 70 11.43 -6.41 -7.69
N GLY A 71 11.50 -5.08 -7.61
CA GLY A 71 12.59 -4.36 -6.97
C GLY A 71 12.43 -4.31 -5.46
N PHE A 72 13.56 -4.34 -4.76
CA PHE A 72 13.66 -3.99 -3.35
C PHE A 72 14.57 -2.78 -3.20
N LEU A 73 14.37 -2.00 -2.15
CA LEU A 73 15.26 -0.91 -1.82
C LEU A 73 16.66 -1.45 -1.52
N THR A 74 17.64 -0.85 -2.19
CA THR A 74 19.04 -1.02 -1.85
C THR A 74 19.40 -0.21 -0.59
N GLU A 75 20.52 -0.54 0.04
CA GLU A 75 21.03 0.25 1.18
C GLU A 75 21.26 1.73 0.83
N ALA A 76 21.70 2.02 -0.39
CA ALA A 76 21.86 3.39 -0.86
C ALA A 76 20.52 4.13 -0.95
N GLN A 77 19.47 3.48 -1.49
CA GLN A 77 18.13 4.06 -1.57
C GLN A 77 17.51 4.26 -0.20
N TYR A 78 17.71 3.32 0.73
CA TYR A 78 17.25 3.49 2.11
C TYR A 78 17.88 4.72 2.76
N LYS A 79 19.19 4.93 2.58
CA LYS A 79 19.90 6.12 3.08
C LYS A 79 19.52 7.41 2.36
N ALA A 80 19.09 7.32 1.10
CA ALA A 80 18.67 8.46 0.29
C ALA A 80 17.25 8.97 0.59
N GLY A 81 16.56 8.40 1.59
CA GLY A 81 15.24 8.87 2.03
C GLY A 81 14.07 8.27 1.24
N TYR A 82 14.24 7.08 0.67
CA TYR A 82 13.10 6.29 0.19
C TYR A 82 12.29 5.78 1.39
N HIS A 83 10.98 5.68 1.25
CA HIS A 83 10.14 5.10 2.30
C HIS A 83 10.30 3.59 2.32
N ASP A 84 10.60 3.08 3.50
CA ASP A 84 10.95 1.69 3.78
C ASP A 84 9.89 0.65 3.39
N ALA A 85 8.61 1.02 3.40
CA ALA A 85 7.49 0.15 3.04
C ALA A 85 7.28 -0.04 1.54
N PHE A 86 7.83 0.85 0.69
CA PHE A 86 7.55 0.86 -0.75
C PHE A 86 8.76 0.42 -1.59
N PRO A 87 8.54 -0.29 -2.72
CA PRO A 87 9.63 -0.67 -3.60
C PRO A 87 10.19 0.55 -4.34
N PRO A 88 11.40 0.44 -4.90
CA PRO A 88 12.05 1.55 -5.62
C PRO A 88 11.25 2.06 -6.82
N CYS A 89 10.30 1.28 -7.35
CA CYS A 89 9.44 1.67 -8.48
C CYS A 89 8.52 2.85 -8.18
N ILE A 90 8.33 3.22 -6.91
CA ILE A 90 7.55 4.42 -6.52
C ILE A 90 8.31 5.72 -6.77
N GLY A 91 9.63 5.65 -6.97
CA GLY A 91 10.49 6.81 -7.12
C GLY A 91 11.09 7.29 -5.78
N PRO A 92 12.09 8.19 -5.84
CA PRO A 92 12.72 8.77 -4.66
C PRO A 92 11.71 9.57 -3.84
N ARG A 93 11.90 9.59 -2.51
CA ARG A 93 11.08 10.36 -1.55
C ARG A 93 9.57 10.10 -1.59
N GLY A 94 9.11 9.12 -2.35
CA GLY A 94 7.70 8.78 -2.36
C GLY A 94 6.79 9.58 -3.25
N GLU A 95 7.30 10.08 -4.37
CA GLU A 95 6.53 10.83 -5.35
C GLU A 95 5.16 10.18 -5.66
N ARG A 96 5.09 8.85 -5.65
CA ARG A 96 3.86 8.08 -5.93
C ARG A 96 3.27 7.36 -4.71
N HIS A 97 3.65 7.70 -3.48
CA HIS A 97 3.10 7.05 -2.28
C HIS A 97 1.60 7.19 -2.18
N GLN A 98 1.08 8.41 -2.34
CA GLN A 98 -0.35 8.64 -2.20
C GLN A 98 -1.13 7.89 -3.29
N GLU A 99 -0.61 7.86 -4.51
CA GLU A 99 -1.20 7.10 -5.60
C GLU A 99 -1.22 5.59 -5.28
N ALA A 100 -0.16 5.05 -4.68
CA ALA A 100 -0.13 3.67 -4.24
C ALA A 100 -1.12 3.39 -3.10
N LEU A 101 -1.27 4.29 -2.14
CA LEU A 101 -2.27 4.15 -1.08
C LEU A 101 -3.70 4.18 -1.65
N ASN A 102 -3.98 5.07 -2.58
CA ASN A 102 -5.29 5.16 -3.26
C ASN A 102 -5.61 3.89 -4.07
N ASN A 103 -4.59 3.23 -4.62
CA ASN A 103 -4.74 1.98 -5.39
C ASN A 103 -4.59 0.71 -4.54
N TRP A 104 -4.48 0.83 -3.21
CA TRP A 104 -4.31 -0.30 -2.31
C TRP A 104 -5.47 -1.29 -2.43
N ARG A 105 -6.70 -0.84 -2.13
CA ARG A 105 -7.91 -1.66 -2.19
C ARG A 105 -8.12 -2.30 -3.57
N PRO A 106 -8.11 -1.53 -4.68
CA PRO A 106 -8.23 -2.09 -6.03
C PRO A 106 -7.19 -3.17 -6.34
N ALA A 107 -5.93 -3.00 -5.95
CA ALA A 107 -4.87 -3.98 -6.21
C ALA A 107 -5.09 -5.32 -5.50
N PHE A 108 -5.86 -5.34 -4.41
CA PHE A 108 -6.27 -6.55 -3.70
C PHE A 108 -7.67 -7.05 -4.08
N GLY A 109 -8.30 -6.45 -5.10
CA GLY A 109 -9.64 -6.85 -5.58
C GLY A 109 -10.77 -6.37 -4.67
N VAL A 110 -10.50 -5.45 -3.76
CA VAL A 110 -11.54 -4.78 -2.97
C VAL A 110 -12.04 -3.59 -3.80
N PRO A 111 -13.35 -3.50 -4.11
CA PRO A 111 -13.89 -2.35 -4.81
C PRO A 111 -13.49 -1.06 -4.09
N PRO A 112 -13.18 0.02 -4.83
CA PRO A 112 -13.18 1.34 -4.21
C PRO A 112 -14.53 1.53 -3.53
N GLU A 113 -14.54 2.20 -2.38
CA GLU A 113 -15.81 2.70 -1.83
C GLU A 113 -16.46 3.50 -2.95
N GLU A 114 -17.69 3.11 -3.32
CA GLU A 114 -18.48 3.90 -4.24
C GLU A 114 -18.61 5.27 -3.58
N ASP A 115 -18.07 6.29 -4.23
CA ASP A 115 -18.42 7.65 -3.91
C ASP A 115 -19.92 7.76 -4.21
N ASP A 116 -20.75 7.72 -3.16
CA ASP A 116 -22.22 7.93 -3.21
C ASP A 116 -22.57 9.36 -3.70
N GLY A 117 -21.58 10.10 -4.22
CA GLY A 117 -21.78 11.32 -4.97
C GLY A 117 -22.42 11.03 -6.33
N PRO A 118 -23.48 11.76 -6.73
CA PRO A 118 -24.11 11.57 -8.03
C PRO A 118 -23.09 11.76 -9.15
N LYS A 119 -22.86 10.68 -9.92
CA LYS A 119 -21.91 10.63 -11.04
C LYS A 119 -22.29 11.55 -12.22
N TYR A 120 -23.51 12.11 -12.23
CA TYR A 120 -24.00 13.02 -13.25
C TYR A 120 -24.94 14.08 -12.67
N ASP A 121 -24.39 15.21 -12.21
CA ASP A 121 -25.14 16.47 -12.34
C ASP A 121 -24.97 16.91 -13.80
N GLY A 122 -26.04 16.71 -14.58
CA GLY A 122 -26.07 16.93 -16.03
C GLY A 122 -25.46 18.28 -16.43
N ARG A 123 -24.75 18.28 -17.56
CA ARG A 123 -24.18 19.46 -18.19
C ARG A 123 -25.28 20.51 -18.41
N PRO A 124 -25.12 21.77 -17.97
CA PRO A 124 -26.12 22.82 -18.19
C PRO A 124 -26.46 23.11 -19.65
N SER A 125 -25.66 22.62 -20.62
CA SER A 125 -25.91 22.79 -22.05
C SER A 125 -27.05 21.92 -22.60
N ASP A 126 -27.57 20.98 -21.82
CA ASP A 126 -28.61 20.03 -22.29
C ASP A 126 -30.02 20.47 -21.87
N ARG A 127 -30.16 21.59 -21.15
CA ARG A 127 -31.44 22.29 -20.99
C ARG A 127 -31.59 23.28 -22.14
N GLY A 128 -32.23 22.84 -23.21
CA GLY A 128 -32.72 23.72 -24.25
C GLY A 128 -33.68 24.75 -23.66
N GLU A 129 -33.18 25.94 -23.35
CA GLU A 129 -33.99 27.16 -23.29
C GLU A 129 -34.26 27.58 -24.74
N GLU A 130 -35.36 27.09 -25.30
CA GLU A 130 -36.03 27.79 -26.40
C GLU A 130 -36.53 29.13 -25.84
N VAL A 131 -35.77 30.20 -26.13
CA VAL A 131 -36.26 31.56 -25.95
C VAL A 131 -37.20 31.86 -27.12
N THR A 132 -38.51 31.82 -26.84
CA THR A 132 -39.52 32.55 -27.60
C THR A 132 -40.14 33.62 -26.73
#